data_AF-A0A800M7M7-F1
#
_entry.id   AF-A0A800M7M7-F1
#
_cell.length_a   1.000
_cell.length_b   1.000
_cell.length_c   1.000
_cell.angle_alpha   90.00
_cell.angle_beta   90.00
_cell.angle_gamma   90.00
#
_symmetry.space_group_name_H-M   'P 1'
#
loop_
_entity.id
_entity.type
_entity.pdbx_description
1 polymer ?
#
loop_
_entity_poly.entity_id
_entity_poly.type
_entity_poly.pdbx_seq_one_letter_code
_entity_poly.pdbx_strand_id
1 'polypeptide(L)'
;MKYLSVAVVLGFVIVLSYFVYYTTAIIFNAEGWAYLVDTLPMFLGGLLAGILVVITYTSIGLALSSISQSRFFAAIAFLGLIYGTKLLALLIDTQFDSSILYILSPYDCLAHIGQWLLGIDQNYEHPLSFSIVSILVINAACIGLLTARVSSLEVTRE
;
A
#
# COMPACT_ATOMS: atom_id res chain seq x y z
N MET A 1 -8.75 8.30 16.95
CA MET A 1 -9.75 7.22 17.04
C MET A 1 -10.04 6.56 15.68
N LYS A 2 -10.56 7.29 14.66
CA LYS A 2 -10.90 6.68 13.34
C LYS A 2 -9.71 6.14 12.54
N TYR A 3 -8.60 6.87 12.46
CA TYR A 3 -7.41 6.42 11.71
C TYR A 3 -6.88 5.07 12.21
N LEU A 4 -6.67 4.98 13.52
CA LEU A 4 -6.19 3.75 14.15
C LEU A 4 -7.17 2.58 13.96
N SER A 5 -8.48 2.82 14.06
CA SER A 5 -9.48 1.77 13.85
C SER A 5 -9.42 1.20 12.43
N VAL A 6 -9.35 2.06 11.41
CA VAL A 6 -9.25 1.62 10.01
C VAL A 6 -7.93 0.91 9.75
N ALA A 7 -6.82 1.45 10.25
CA ALA A 7 -5.50 0.83 10.14
C ALA A 7 -5.44 -0.55 10.79
N VAL A 8 -6.10 -0.74 11.94
CA VAL A 8 -6.15 -2.04 12.62
C VAL A 8 -6.98 -3.05 11.83
N VAL A 9 -8.14 -2.66 11.27
CA VAL A 9 -8.95 -3.56 10.45
C VAL A 9 -8.19 -3.96 9.18
N LEU A 10 -7.59 -3.00 8.48
CA LEU A 10 -6.81 -3.26 7.28
C LEU A 10 -5.54 -4.07 7.60
N GLY A 11 -4.88 -3.75 8.71
CA GLY A 11 -3.73 -4.47 9.22
C GLY A 11 -4.06 -5.91 9.58
N PHE A 12 -5.21 -6.15 10.21
CA PHE A 12 -5.68 -7.51 10.46
C PHE A 12 -5.85 -8.27 9.15
N VAL A 13 -6.51 -7.71 8.15
CA VAL A 13 -6.69 -8.39 6.85
C VAL A 13 -5.33 -8.68 6.19
N ILE A 14 -4.46 -7.69 6.05
CA ILE A 14 -3.20 -7.83 5.29
C ILE A 14 -2.19 -8.70 6.05
N VAL A 15 -1.92 -8.36 7.30
CA VAL A 15 -0.88 -9.03 8.09
C VAL A 15 -1.34 -10.44 8.45
N LEU A 16 -2.59 -10.65 8.87
CA LEU A 16 -3.06 -12.00 9.18
C LEU A 16 -3.07 -12.88 7.95
N SER A 17 -3.50 -12.38 6.78
CA SER A 17 -3.40 -13.17 5.53
C SER A 17 -1.96 -13.57 5.23
N TYR A 18 -0.98 -12.72 5.52
CA TYR A 18 0.44 -13.05 5.36
C TYR A 18 0.92 -14.14 6.35
N PHE A 19 0.51 -14.06 7.63
CA PHE A 19 0.79 -15.12 8.59
C PHE A 19 0.12 -16.45 8.20
N VAL A 20 -1.11 -16.40 7.68
CA VAL A 20 -1.82 -17.57 7.17
C VAL A 20 -1.05 -18.18 6.00
N TYR A 21 -0.53 -17.38 5.06
CA TYR A 21 0.29 -17.87 3.95
C TYR A 21 1.49 -18.70 4.44
N TYR A 22 2.28 -18.18 5.38
CA TYR A 22 3.42 -18.92 5.96
C TYR A 22 2.98 -20.16 6.73
N THR A 23 1.87 -20.08 7.48
CA THR A 23 1.33 -21.22 8.23
C THR A 23 0.84 -22.32 7.29
N THR A 24 0.21 -21.96 6.16
CA THR A 24 -0.22 -22.92 5.15
C THR A 24 0.97 -23.59 4.47
N ALA A 25 2.06 -22.85 4.20
CA ALA A 25 3.28 -23.46 3.67
C ALA A 25 3.83 -24.51 4.64
N ILE A 26 3.91 -24.20 5.92
CA ILE A 26 4.39 -25.12 6.97
C ILE A 26 3.53 -26.39 7.04
N ILE A 27 2.20 -26.25 7.04
CA ILE A 27 1.27 -27.39 7.22
C ILE A 27 1.16 -28.24 5.96
N PHE A 28 1.04 -27.62 4.78
CA PHE A 28 0.71 -28.32 3.53
C PHE A 28 1.94 -28.70 2.69
N ASN A 29 3.05 -27.96 2.77
CA ASN A 29 4.28 -28.29 2.04
C ASN A 29 5.26 -29.16 2.85
N ALA A 30 4.87 -29.60 4.06
CA ALA A 30 5.72 -30.32 5.01
C ALA A 30 7.03 -29.58 5.38
N GLU A 31 7.04 -28.26 5.19
CA GLU A 31 8.12 -27.38 5.59
C GLU A 31 8.05 -27.22 7.12
N GLY A 32 8.91 -27.91 7.87
CA GLY A 32 8.91 -27.83 9.34
C GLY A 32 9.16 -26.41 9.86
N TRP A 33 9.09 -26.20 11.18
CA TRP A 33 9.34 -24.88 11.81
C TRP A 33 10.70 -24.24 11.45
N ALA A 34 11.67 -25.04 11.01
CA ALA A 34 12.94 -24.57 10.46
C ALA A 34 12.76 -23.66 9.24
N TYR A 35 11.74 -23.89 8.41
CA TYR A 35 11.44 -23.07 7.24
C TYR A 35 11.25 -21.59 7.59
N LEU A 36 10.60 -21.29 8.71
CA LEU A 36 10.41 -19.91 9.15
C LEU A 36 11.71 -19.26 9.61
N VAL A 37 12.64 -20.04 10.16
CA VAL A 37 13.98 -19.59 10.55
C VAL A 37 14.84 -19.34 9.29
N ASP A 38 14.75 -20.23 8.32
CA ASP A 38 15.50 -20.14 7.06
C ASP A 38 15.01 -18.99 6.18
N THR A 39 13.72 -18.67 6.24
CA THR A 39 13.07 -17.58 5.48
C THR A 39 12.81 -16.32 6.30
N LEU A 40 13.36 -16.24 7.52
CA LEU A 40 13.11 -15.14 8.46
C LEU A 40 13.36 -13.75 7.85
N PRO A 41 14.44 -13.49 7.08
CA PRO A 41 14.65 -12.19 6.44
C PRO A 41 13.52 -11.83 5.47
N MET A 42 13.05 -12.78 4.68
CA MET A 42 11.97 -12.59 3.70
C MET A 42 10.63 -12.39 4.41
N PHE A 43 10.40 -13.13 5.50
CA PHE A 43 9.23 -12.95 6.37
C PHE A 43 9.16 -11.53 6.96
N LEU A 44 10.28 -11.02 7.50
CA LEU A 44 10.35 -9.66 8.03
C LEU A 44 10.19 -8.60 6.93
N GLY A 45 10.79 -8.83 5.75
CA GLY A 45 10.63 -7.98 4.58
C GLY A 45 9.17 -7.86 4.15
N GLY A 46 8.45 -8.98 4.05
CA GLY A 46 7.03 -8.98 3.71
C GLY A 46 6.15 -8.37 4.82
N LEU A 47 6.51 -8.55 6.09
CA LEU A 47 5.81 -7.91 7.20
C LEU A 47 5.96 -6.37 7.12
N LEU A 48 7.17 -5.87 6.89
CA LEU A 48 7.43 -4.44 6.67
C LEU A 48 6.67 -3.89 5.46
N ALA A 49 6.68 -4.63 4.34
CA ALA A 49 5.90 -4.26 3.16
C ALA A 49 4.40 -4.20 3.47
N GLY A 50 3.88 -5.19 4.22
CA GLY A 50 2.48 -5.21 4.68
C GLY A 50 2.13 -4.00 5.54
N ILE A 51 2.99 -3.61 6.49
CA ILE A 51 2.78 -2.40 7.30
C ILE A 51 2.75 -1.14 6.43
N LEU A 52 3.66 -1.02 5.45
CA LEU A 52 3.68 0.12 4.52
C LEU A 52 2.39 0.20 3.71
N VAL A 53 1.85 -0.92 3.24
CA VAL A 53 0.56 -0.98 2.55
C VAL A 53 -0.56 -0.50 3.46
N VAL A 54 -0.60 -0.99 4.72
CA VAL A 54 -1.62 -0.60 5.69
C VAL A 54 -1.61 0.91 5.94
N ILE A 55 -0.43 1.50 6.16
CA ILE A 55 -0.29 2.94 6.39
C ILE A 55 -0.75 3.73 5.16
N THR A 56 -0.30 3.33 3.99
CA THR A 56 -0.53 4.08 2.75
C THR A 56 -2.00 4.04 2.34
N TYR A 57 -2.62 2.86 2.35
CA TYR A 57 -4.02 2.72 1.98
C TYR A 57 -4.96 3.30 3.02
N THR A 58 -4.61 3.25 4.31
CA THR A 58 -5.38 3.95 5.34
C THR A 58 -5.33 5.46 5.14
N SER A 59 -4.15 6.02 4.85
CA SER A 59 -3.98 7.45 4.59
C SER A 59 -4.80 7.92 3.40
N ILE A 60 -4.70 7.22 2.26
CA ILE A 60 -5.47 7.54 1.04
C ILE A 60 -6.98 7.37 1.29
N GLY A 61 -7.39 6.25 1.87
CA GLY A 61 -8.81 5.93 2.09
C GLY A 61 -9.50 6.97 2.99
N LEU A 62 -8.82 7.40 4.05
CA LEU A 62 -9.35 8.44 4.94
C LEU A 62 -9.33 9.82 4.28
N ALA A 63 -8.26 10.17 3.55
CA ALA A 63 -8.21 11.44 2.84
C ALA A 63 -9.37 11.57 1.85
N LEU A 64 -9.62 10.54 1.04
CA LEU A 64 -10.75 10.51 0.10
C LEU A 64 -12.11 10.48 0.82
N SER A 65 -12.22 9.74 1.93
CA SER A 65 -13.43 9.75 2.75
C SER A 65 -13.70 11.11 3.41
N SER A 66 -12.70 11.97 3.61
CA SER A 66 -12.87 13.31 4.18
C SER A 66 -13.32 14.35 3.14
N ILE A 67 -13.06 14.08 1.86
CA ILE A 67 -13.45 14.94 0.74
C ILE A 67 -14.86 14.56 0.27
N SER A 68 -15.14 13.27 0.18
CA SER A 68 -16.42 12.76 -0.31
C SER A 68 -17.53 12.84 0.74
N GLN A 69 -18.70 13.33 0.34
CA GLN A 69 -19.92 13.27 1.18
C GLN A 69 -20.57 11.86 1.20
N SER A 70 -20.24 11.00 0.24
CA SER A 70 -20.79 9.64 0.10
C SER A 70 -19.71 8.57 0.31
N ARG A 71 -20.03 7.54 1.11
CA ARG A 71 -19.15 6.37 1.32
C ARG A 71 -18.84 5.64 0.01
N PHE A 72 -19.83 5.57 -0.89
CA PHE A 72 -19.69 4.90 -2.19
C PHE A 72 -18.72 5.64 -3.10
N PHE A 73 -18.83 6.97 -3.16
CA PHE A 73 -17.94 7.78 -4.00
C PHE A 73 -16.50 7.78 -3.49
N ALA A 74 -16.30 7.75 -2.16
CA ALA A 74 -14.97 7.58 -1.56
C ALA A 74 -14.34 6.24 -1.97
N ALA A 75 -15.12 5.16 -1.96
CA ALA A 75 -14.64 3.83 -2.35
C ALA A 75 -14.29 3.75 -3.85
N ILE A 76 -15.13 4.32 -4.72
CA ILE A 76 -14.83 4.39 -6.17
C ILE A 76 -13.59 5.23 -6.42
N ALA A 77 -13.45 6.38 -5.77
CA ALA A 77 -12.27 7.22 -5.92
C ALA A 77 -10.99 6.48 -5.47
N PHE A 78 -11.07 5.70 -4.39
CA PHE A 78 -9.96 4.88 -3.92
C PHE A 78 -9.56 3.81 -4.94
N LEU A 79 -10.54 3.06 -5.46
CA LEU A 79 -10.30 2.05 -6.51
C LEU A 79 -9.78 2.70 -7.79
N GLY A 80 -10.35 3.83 -8.20
CA GLY A 80 -9.93 4.59 -9.37
C GLY A 80 -8.51 5.13 -9.23
N LEU A 81 -8.11 5.54 -8.03
CA LEU A 81 -6.74 5.97 -7.76
C LEU A 81 -5.76 4.80 -7.87
N ILE A 82 -6.07 3.65 -7.27
CA ILE A 82 -5.19 2.47 -7.32
C ILE A 82 -5.12 1.86 -8.72
N TYR A 83 -6.26 1.53 -9.32
CA TYR A 83 -6.30 0.85 -10.61
C TYR A 83 -6.08 1.82 -11.77
N GLY A 84 -6.61 3.04 -11.70
CA GLY A 84 -6.50 4.01 -12.78
C GLY A 84 -5.07 4.50 -12.99
N THR A 85 -4.33 4.78 -11.90
CA THR A 85 -2.91 5.17 -12.02
C THR A 85 -2.05 4.04 -12.58
N LYS A 86 -2.30 2.80 -12.15
CA LYS A 86 -1.64 1.61 -12.71
C LYS A 86 -1.94 1.42 -14.19
N LEU A 87 -3.21 1.52 -14.61
CA LEU A 87 -3.59 1.37 -16.01
C LEU A 87 -2.97 2.44 -16.89
N LEU A 88 -2.93 3.69 -16.42
CA LEU A 88 -2.28 4.79 -17.13
C LEU A 88 -0.77 4.55 -17.27
N ALA A 89 -0.11 4.15 -16.17
CA ALA A 89 1.31 3.85 -16.17
C ALA A 89 1.64 2.68 -17.11
N LEU A 90 0.84 1.62 -17.08
CA LEU A 90 0.96 0.47 -17.98
C LEU A 90 0.82 0.87 -19.45
N LEU A 91 -0.18 1.69 -19.78
CA LEU A 91 -0.36 2.15 -21.16
C LEU A 91 0.89 2.88 -21.68
N ILE A 92 1.46 3.76 -20.85
CA ILE A 92 2.62 4.56 -21.24
C ILE A 92 3.89 3.71 -21.28
N ASP A 93 4.06 2.80 -20.34
CA ASP A 93 5.14 1.84 -20.34
C ASP A 93 5.13 0.99 -21.62
N THR A 94 3.97 0.45 -22.01
CA THR A 94 3.85 -0.35 -23.24
C THR A 94 4.07 0.43 -24.54
N GLN A 95 3.89 1.75 -24.51
CA GLN A 95 3.95 2.59 -25.71
C GLN A 95 5.29 3.31 -25.87
N PHE A 96 5.98 3.57 -24.76
CA PHE A 96 7.18 4.41 -24.69
C PHE A 96 8.36 3.75 -23.96
N ASP A 97 8.23 2.47 -23.57
CA ASP A 97 9.25 1.70 -22.84
C ASP A 97 9.81 2.48 -21.63
N SER A 98 8.92 3.10 -20.87
CA SER A 98 9.29 4.03 -19.80
C SER A 98 8.46 3.79 -18.54
N SER A 99 9.12 3.19 -17.54
CA SER A 99 8.53 2.89 -16.23
C SER A 99 8.35 4.09 -15.29
N ILE A 100 8.77 5.30 -15.68
CA ILE A 100 8.80 6.47 -14.78
C ILE A 100 7.42 6.84 -14.22
N LEU A 101 6.33 6.55 -14.94
CA LEU A 101 4.98 6.91 -14.50
C LEU A 101 4.41 6.01 -13.41
N TYR A 102 5.00 4.83 -13.18
CA TYR A 102 4.63 4.00 -12.03
C TYR A 102 4.91 4.69 -10.68
N ILE A 103 5.73 5.74 -10.66
CA ILE A 103 5.95 6.60 -9.49
C ILE A 103 4.63 7.23 -9.01
N LEU A 104 3.66 7.48 -9.89
CA LEU A 104 2.37 8.06 -9.52
C LEU A 104 1.39 7.03 -8.95
N SER A 105 1.64 5.74 -9.17
CA SER A 105 0.79 4.65 -8.69
C SER A 105 1.25 4.24 -7.29
N PRO A 106 0.43 4.46 -6.23
CA PRO A 106 0.79 4.03 -4.89
C PRO A 106 0.94 2.51 -4.81
N TYR A 107 0.13 1.78 -5.59
CA TYR A 107 0.21 0.32 -5.67
C TYR A 107 1.57 -0.13 -6.19
N ASP A 108 2.00 0.42 -7.32
CA ASP A 108 3.25 0.02 -7.97
C ASP A 108 4.47 0.48 -7.17
N CYS A 109 4.41 1.64 -6.53
CA CYS A 109 5.47 2.07 -5.61
C CYS A 109 5.61 1.15 -4.40
N LEU A 110 4.49 0.69 -3.81
CA LEU A 110 4.51 -0.29 -2.71
C LEU A 110 5.00 -1.66 -3.19
N ALA A 111 4.62 -2.07 -4.40
CA ALA A 111 5.10 -3.31 -5.00
C ALA A 111 6.61 -3.25 -5.25
N HIS A 112 7.14 -2.15 -5.77
CA HIS A 112 8.56 -1.95 -6.00
C HIS A 112 9.38 -2.04 -4.70
N ILE A 113 8.92 -1.35 -3.64
CA ILE A 113 9.56 -1.44 -2.31
C ILE A 113 9.44 -2.86 -1.74
N GLY A 114 8.29 -3.52 -1.91
CA GLY A 114 8.06 -4.89 -1.45
C GLY A 114 8.96 -5.90 -2.16
N GLN A 115 9.13 -5.77 -3.48
CA GLN A 115 10.03 -6.62 -4.27
C GLN A 115 11.47 -6.49 -3.79
N TRP A 116 11.90 -5.27 -3.51
CA TRP A 116 13.23 -5.02 -2.95
C TRP A 116 13.40 -5.60 -1.55
N LEU A 117 12.41 -5.43 -0.66
CA LEU A 117 12.43 -6.01 0.70
C LEU A 117 12.46 -7.54 0.70
N LEU A 118 11.83 -8.17 -0.30
CA LEU A 118 11.78 -9.62 -0.47
C LEU A 118 12.96 -10.18 -1.27
N GLY A 119 13.79 -9.31 -1.87
CA GLY A 119 14.91 -9.72 -2.72
C GLY A 119 14.49 -10.43 -4.00
N ILE A 120 13.30 -10.13 -4.53
CA ILE A 120 12.79 -10.69 -5.79
C ILE A 120 13.01 -9.71 -6.95
N ASP A 121 12.92 -10.25 -8.17
CA ASP A 121 13.12 -9.48 -9.40
C ASP A 121 12.20 -8.25 -9.44
N GLN A 122 12.80 -7.11 -9.79
CA GLN A 122 12.10 -5.84 -9.86
C GLN A 122 11.35 -5.77 -11.18
N ASN A 123 10.06 -5.42 -11.13
CA ASN A 123 9.25 -5.20 -12.33
C ASN A 123 9.43 -3.79 -12.92
N TYR A 124 10.27 -2.95 -12.30
CA TYR A 124 10.40 -1.54 -12.63
C TYR A 124 11.86 -1.17 -12.86
N GLU A 125 12.13 -0.37 -13.89
CA GLU A 125 13.49 0.02 -14.26
C GLU A 125 13.96 1.31 -13.57
N HIS A 126 13.03 2.13 -13.07
CA HIS A 126 13.38 3.37 -12.41
C HIS A 126 14.03 3.12 -11.03
N PRO A 127 14.88 4.03 -10.53
CA PRO A 127 15.48 3.91 -9.20
C PRO A 127 14.46 3.79 -8.06
N LEU A 128 14.70 2.84 -7.14
CA LEU A 128 13.88 2.60 -5.94
C LEU A 128 13.65 3.86 -5.09
N SER A 129 14.62 4.79 -5.06
CA SER A 129 14.50 6.06 -4.36
C SER A 129 13.27 6.86 -4.79
N PHE A 130 12.87 6.77 -6.07
CA PHE A 130 11.68 7.47 -6.56
C PHE A 130 10.40 6.89 -5.97
N SER A 131 10.27 5.57 -5.86
CA SER A 131 9.11 4.93 -5.25
C SER A 131 9.02 5.24 -3.76
N ILE A 132 10.15 5.24 -3.04
CA ILE A 132 10.20 5.64 -1.62
C ILE A 132 9.74 7.09 -1.45
N VAL A 133 10.31 8.02 -2.23
CA VAL A 133 9.94 9.44 -2.17
C VAL A 133 8.47 9.63 -2.50
N SER A 134 7.95 8.93 -3.52
CA SER A 134 6.53 9.01 -3.88
C SER A 134 5.63 8.56 -2.74
N ILE A 135 5.91 7.43 -2.10
CA ILE A 135 5.12 6.95 -0.95
C ILE A 135 5.15 7.94 0.21
N LEU A 136 6.31 8.53 0.50
CA LEU A 136 6.41 9.58 1.52
C LEU A 136 5.58 10.80 1.16
N VAL A 137 5.65 11.27 -0.09
CA VAL A 137 4.88 12.43 -0.58
C VAL A 137 3.37 12.14 -0.53
N ILE A 138 2.93 10.97 -1.00
CA ILE A 138 1.52 10.57 -0.99
C ILE A 138 0.99 10.52 0.44
N ASN A 139 1.73 9.89 1.35
CA ASN A 139 1.34 9.80 2.76
C ASN A 139 1.30 11.18 3.42
N ALA A 140 2.32 12.00 3.22
CA ALA A 140 2.37 13.36 3.76
C ALA A 140 1.23 14.22 3.22
N ALA A 141 0.91 14.13 1.93
CA ALA A 141 -0.20 14.86 1.31
C ALA A 141 -1.56 14.40 1.87
N CYS A 142 -1.78 13.09 2.01
CA CYS A 142 -3.03 12.54 2.56
C CYS A 142 -3.23 12.94 4.02
N ILE A 143 -2.19 12.82 4.85
CA ILE A 143 -2.24 13.22 6.26
C ILE A 143 -2.40 14.74 6.39
N GLY A 144 -1.68 15.52 5.58
CA GLY A 144 -1.80 16.98 5.55
C GLY A 144 -3.21 17.43 5.21
N LEU A 145 -3.84 16.80 4.21
CA LEU A 145 -5.22 17.07 3.84
C LEU A 145 -6.19 16.73 4.98
N LEU A 146 -6.01 15.57 5.63
CA LEU A 146 -6.81 15.17 6.78
C LEU A 146 -6.69 16.17 7.93
N THR A 147 -5.47 16.58 8.28
CA THR A 147 -5.23 17.55 9.35
C THR A 147 -5.86 18.90 9.00
N ALA A 148 -5.71 19.38 7.77
CA ALA A 148 -6.33 20.63 7.32
C ALA A 148 -7.86 20.59 7.48
N ARG A 149 -8.50 19.49 7.06
CA ARG A 149 -9.96 19.31 7.13
C ARG A 149 -10.49 19.14 8.56
N VAL A 150 -9.73 18.51 9.44
CA VAL A 150 -10.05 18.44 10.87
C VAL A 150 -9.94 19.84 11.49
N SER A 151 -8.91 20.61 11.13
CA SER A 151 -8.71 21.97 11.66
C SER A 151 -9.73 22.99 11.15
N SER A 152 -10.25 22.82 9.93
CA SER A 152 -11.24 23.73 9.34
C SER A 152 -12.67 23.52 9.85
N LEU A 153 -12.91 22.57 10.77
CA LEU A 153 -14.24 22.17 11.27
C LEU A 153 -15.24 21.74 10.17
N GLU A 154 -14.82 21.62 8.90
CA GLU A 154 -15.66 21.09 7.81
C GLU A 154 -16.01 19.61 8.02
N VAL A 155 -15.40 18.96 9.02
CA VAL A 155 -15.69 17.61 9.46
C VAL A 155 -16.20 17.61 10.92
N THR A 156 -17.19 18.45 11.22
CA THR A 156 -18.16 18.11 12.30
C THR A 156 -19.40 17.52 11.66
N ARG A 157 -19.32 16.23 11.30
CA ARG A 157 -20.51 15.37 11.23
C ARG A 157 -20.38 14.36 12.36
N GLU A 158 -21.15 14.60 13.42
CA GLU A 158 -21.65 13.56 14.33
C GLU A 158 -22.34 12.45 13.51
#